data_AF-A0A532TD35-F1
#
_entry.id   AF-A0A532TD35-F1
#
_cell.length_a   1.000
_cell.length_b   1.000
_cell.length_c   1.000
_cell.angle_alpha   90.00
_cell.angle_beta   90.00
_cell.angle_gamma   90.00
#
_symmetry.space_group_name_H-M   'P 1'
#
loop_
_entity.id
_entity.type
_entity.pdbx_description
1 polymer ?
#
loop_
_entity_poly.entity_id
_entity_poly.type
_entity_poly.pdbx_seq_one_letter_code
_entity_poly.pdbx_strand_id
1 'polypeptide(L)'
;MVEMNNEDSEIEPSDSDESNNEIIKEEISIQFHLYIIIFFIIYYISWVIPGFIFWLYFLFPFRIYFLENLRFISIFTDFQSLITLLFMPLVIIMSYLLHLFLVGLITKFIWGITERISPSKSGIIPRNIRSRAANYYHLRGFMVKYGKNTFIKGIFPWLSNWFFNFVGSNKIGKNTTLEEAVGMDKFIDIGENCYIGVNTNLASHLIQGIFGNISYFEIKVGNNVTTAAFCNVGPGSEVFDDTYLLPLASTPKHSVLKGKKSVYFGIPMRRIFRKKIMEYLSVRPEDLERNANIEGYKDKKLLKELKKKESIVTEKTDIIPKKTTTIGDLQEEKISTDPLTKDDLMIDFTTSSAIGRVNIKFLIVYLPIFWISGLIVTILWYWYSEDLVSGNSFLFKLQFFLFFPIVLFGLSYIFAIGCIFFSKLLLLLVNLIHKPITGIFKAEIGNTDYEFWMLRTEIKKIGLWLMRSSPFPWTDVIIFKLFGVNMDTSSHLSDTWCDAEFIKFGRKNLIGQGATIMSSMVVGKYLLIQDVIFDDYVMVGGHAIIAPGTIIGKESVIGAISSTTYNQVLDPGWVYFGFPAIKLKENKYAEERRDIIVKRQVDEAKKYTTTHEVNIDKDKRDLIKTEKEMKES
;
A
#
# COMPACT_ATOMS: atom_id res chain seq x y z
N MET A 1 -75.03 -16.35 4.26
CA MET A 1 -73.82 -15.48 4.21
C MET A 1 -72.71 -16.27 4.87
N VAL A 2 -71.64 -16.50 4.12
CA VAL A 2 -70.33 -17.05 4.54
C VAL A 2 -70.33 -18.54 4.91
N GLU A 3 -70.04 -19.41 3.93
CA GLU A 3 -68.86 -20.31 3.97
C GLU A 3 -68.70 -21.17 2.70
N MET A 4 -67.42 -21.30 2.31
CA MET A 4 -66.75 -22.37 1.55
C MET A 4 -67.13 -22.62 0.08
N ASN A 5 -66.21 -22.25 -0.82
CA ASN A 5 -65.45 -23.23 -1.62
C ASN A 5 -64.16 -22.59 -2.16
N ASN A 6 -63.03 -23.23 -1.83
CA ASN A 6 -61.69 -22.96 -2.36
C ASN A 6 -61.62 -23.49 -3.80
N GLU A 7 -61.19 -22.65 -4.74
CA GLU A 7 -60.62 -23.08 -6.02
C GLU A 7 -59.11 -22.82 -5.97
N ASP A 8 -58.39 -23.74 -5.32
CA ASP A 8 -56.96 -23.93 -5.57
C ASP A 8 -56.83 -24.80 -6.82
N SER A 9 -56.52 -24.17 -7.96
CA SER A 9 -56.03 -24.90 -9.12
C SER A 9 -54.55 -25.20 -8.89
N GLU A 10 -54.27 -26.40 -8.37
CA GLU A 10 -52.95 -27.01 -8.39
C GLU A 10 -52.48 -27.11 -9.85
N ILE A 11 -51.60 -26.19 -10.24
CA ILE A 11 -50.72 -26.41 -11.39
C ILE A 11 -49.66 -27.38 -10.89
N GLU A 12 -49.86 -28.67 -11.15
CA GLU A 12 -48.80 -29.66 -11.06
C GLU A 12 -47.59 -29.14 -11.88
N PRO A 13 -46.39 -29.03 -11.29
CA PRO A 13 -45.21 -28.84 -12.10
C PRO A 13 -45.05 -30.10 -12.93
N SER A 14 -45.21 -29.97 -14.24
CA SER A 14 -44.82 -31.02 -15.18
C SER A 14 -43.37 -31.37 -14.89
N ASP A 15 -43.12 -32.61 -14.48
CA ASP A 15 -41.81 -33.27 -14.49
C ASP A 15 -41.27 -33.26 -15.92
N SER A 16 -40.73 -32.11 -16.35
CA SER A 16 -39.89 -32.03 -17.52
C SER A 16 -38.52 -32.49 -17.07
N ASP A 17 -38.14 -33.71 -17.48
CA ASP A 17 -36.80 -34.28 -17.48
C ASP A 17 -35.69 -33.26 -17.19
N GLU A 18 -35.42 -32.99 -15.91
CA GLU A 18 -34.15 -32.42 -15.50
C GLU A 18 -33.14 -33.55 -15.68
N SER A 19 -32.67 -33.69 -16.92
CA SER A 19 -31.48 -34.45 -17.24
C SER A 19 -30.42 -34.13 -16.19
N ASN A 20 -29.95 -35.16 -15.48
CA ASN A 20 -28.72 -35.18 -14.68
C ASN A 20 -27.51 -34.82 -15.57
N ASN A 21 -27.49 -33.62 -16.15
CA ASN A 21 -26.33 -33.07 -16.82
C ASN A 21 -25.37 -32.64 -15.73
N GLU A 22 -24.54 -33.59 -15.29
CA GLU A 22 -23.39 -33.29 -14.44
C GLU A 22 -22.66 -32.07 -15.01
N ILE A 23 -22.38 -31.09 -14.15
CA ILE A 23 -21.68 -29.87 -14.54
C ILE A 23 -20.31 -30.27 -15.09
N ILE A 24 -20.10 -30.07 -16.40
CA ILE A 24 -18.85 -30.38 -17.08
C ILE A 24 -17.72 -29.54 -16.49
N LYS A 25 -16.79 -30.21 -15.79
CA LYS A 25 -15.60 -29.62 -15.16
C LYS A 25 -14.39 -29.83 -16.06
N GLU A 26 -14.13 -28.88 -16.95
CA GLU A 26 -12.97 -28.89 -17.85
C GLU A 26 -11.94 -27.82 -17.46
N GLU A 27 -10.66 -28.16 -17.65
CA GLU A 27 -9.57 -27.19 -17.50
C GLU A 27 -9.57 -26.19 -18.67
N ILE A 28 -9.31 -24.93 -18.35
CA ILE A 28 -9.31 -23.86 -19.35
C ILE A 28 -7.95 -23.83 -20.05
N SER A 29 -7.96 -24.02 -21.37
CA SER A 29 -6.80 -23.74 -22.21
C SER A 29 -6.55 -22.24 -22.33
N ILE A 30 -5.67 -21.69 -21.48
CA ILE A 30 -5.25 -20.28 -21.53
C ILE A 30 -4.16 -20.07 -22.60
N GLN A 31 -4.30 -19.00 -23.40
CA GLN A 31 -3.36 -18.66 -24.47
C GLN A 31 -2.15 -17.85 -23.96
N PHE A 32 -1.34 -18.43 -23.07
CA PHE A 32 -0.21 -17.71 -22.44
C PHE A 32 0.80 -17.12 -23.44
N HIS A 33 1.06 -17.81 -24.56
CA HIS A 33 1.98 -17.32 -25.59
C HIS A 33 1.55 -15.94 -26.12
N LEU A 34 0.26 -15.74 -26.41
CA LEU A 34 -0.27 -14.47 -26.89
C LEU A 34 -0.12 -13.37 -25.84
N TYR A 35 -0.33 -13.71 -24.57
CA TYR A 35 -0.24 -12.78 -23.45
C TYR A 35 1.18 -12.26 -23.29
N ILE A 36 2.16 -13.18 -23.33
CA ILE A 36 3.59 -12.87 -23.25
C ILE A 36 4.02 -12.00 -24.45
N ILE A 37 3.57 -12.31 -25.66
CA ILE A 37 3.84 -11.48 -26.85
C ILE A 37 3.33 -10.05 -26.64
N ILE A 38 2.09 -9.88 -26.18
CA ILE A 38 1.50 -8.55 -25.94
C ILE A 38 2.25 -7.79 -24.84
N PHE A 39 2.67 -8.47 -23.78
CA PHE A 39 3.53 -7.86 -22.77
C PHE A 39 4.85 -7.36 -23.37
N PHE A 40 5.54 -8.17 -24.17
CA PHE A 40 6.80 -7.76 -24.80
C PHE A 40 6.62 -6.62 -25.80
N ILE A 41 5.50 -6.61 -26.55
CA ILE A 41 5.15 -5.50 -27.44
C ILE A 41 5.02 -4.20 -26.62
N ILE A 42 4.24 -4.21 -25.54
CA ILE A 42 4.07 -3.01 -24.70
C ILE A 42 5.40 -2.61 -24.04
N TYR A 43 6.11 -3.58 -23.47
CA TYR A 43 7.36 -3.34 -22.74
C TYR A 43 8.46 -2.80 -23.66
N TYR A 44 8.86 -3.53 -24.71
CA TYR A 44 10.01 -3.14 -25.53
C TYR A 44 9.73 -1.91 -26.39
N ILE A 45 8.58 -1.86 -27.07
CA ILE A 45 8.30 -0.75 -28.00
C ILE A 45 8.21 0.58 -27.25
N SER A 46 7.71 0.57 -26.01
CA SER A 46 7.64 1.79 -25.19
C SER A 46 9.02 2.33 -24.77
N TRP A 47 10.11 1.57 -24.91
CA TRP A 47 11.47 2.03 -24.61
C TRP A 47 12.27 2.47 -25.84
N VAL A 48 11.87 2.07 -27.06
CA VAL A 48 12.65 2.34 -28.28
C VAL A 48 12.86 3.84 -28.51
N ILE A 49 11.78 4.62 -28.55
CA ILE A 49 11.86 6.07 -28.84
C ILE A 49 12.54 6.83 -27.69
N PRO A 50 12.14 6.66 -26.42
CA PRO A 50 12.83 7.32 -25.30
C PRO A 50 14.31 6.97 -25.21
N GLY A 51 14.64 5.68 -25.38
CA GLY A 51 16.02 5.22 -25.36
C GLY A 51 16.85 5.85 -26.47
N PHE A 52 16.29 5.97 -27.68
CA PHE A 52 16.97 6.63 -28.79
C PHE A 52 17.18 8.14 -28.56
N ILE A 53 16.18 8.85 -28.02
CA ILE A 53 16.31 10.28 -27.69
C ILE A 53 17.38 10.50 -26.62
N PHE A 54 17.33 9.72 -25.54
CA PHE A 54 18.32 9.77 -24.47
C PHE A 54 19.72 9.46 -25.00
N TRP A 55 19.85 8.43 -25.84
CA TRP A 55 21.12 8.04 -26.46
C TRP A 55 21.70 9.13 -27.35
N LEU A 56 20.89 9.79 -28.19
CA LEU A 56 21.33 10.93 -29.01
C LEU A 56 21.81 12.10 -28.15
N TYR A 57 21.03 12.48 -27.13
CA TYR A 57 21.42 13.54 -26.22
C TYR A 57 22.71 13.20 -25.46
N PHE A 58 22.86 11.95 -25.05
CA PHE A 58 24.06 11.49 -24.37
C PHE A 58 25.29 11.60 -25.28
N LEU A 59 25.23 11.08 -26.50
CA LEU A 59 26.38 11.00 -27.39
C LEU A 59 26.81 12.34 -27.98
N PHE A 60 25.87 13.24 -28.26
CA PHE A 60 26.17 14.50 -28.91
C PHE A 60 26.40 15.60 -27.87
N PRO A 61 25.37 16.28 -27.33
CA PRO A 61 25.63 17.40 -26.44
C PRO A 61 26.33 16.97 -25.16
N PHE A 62 25.86 15.91 -24.48
CA PHE A 62 26.37 15.55 -23.15
C PHE A 62 27.83 15.10 -23.17
N ARG A 63 28.17 14.18 -24.07
CA ARG A 63 29.55 13.73 -24.20
C ARG A 63 30.49 14.86 -24.65
N ILE A 64 30.15 15.56 -25.73
CA ILE A 64 31.06 16.54 -26.37
C ILE A 64 31.29 17.74 -25.46
N TYR A 65 30.23 18.32 -24.89
CA TYR A 65 30.36 19.57 -24.13
C TYR A 65 30.66 19.36 -22.65
N PHE A 66 30.26 18.23 -22.06
CA PHE A 66 30.46 17.98 -20.63
C PHE A 66 31.56 16.95 -20.35
N LEU A 67 31.46 15.73 -20.89
CA LEU A 67 32.39 14.64 -20.53
C LEU A 67 33.80 14.82 -21.10
N GLU A 68 33.92 15.28 -22.34
CA GLU A 68 35.21 15.51 -23.01
C GLU A 68 35.86 16.86 -22.62
N ASN A 69 35.21 17.62 -21.74
CA ASN A 69 35.73 18.89 -21.26
C ASN A 69 36.82 18.67 -20.21
N LEU A 70 38.08 18.72 -20.65
CA LEU A 70 39.27 18.44 -19.83
C LEU A 70 39.51 19.42 -18.67
N ARG A 71 38.80 20.56 -18.63
CA ARG A 71 39.00 21.60 -17.62
C ARG A 71 37.75 21.70 -16.73
N PHE A 72 37.90 21.34 -15.45
CA PHE A 72 36.80 21.33 -14.48
C PHE A 72 36.09 22.70 -14.36
N ILE A 73 36.82 23.81 -14.42
CA ILE A 73 36.20 25.14 -14.33
C ILE A 73 35.33 25.45 -15.57
N SER A 74 35.75 25.06 -16.77
CA SER A 74 34.97 25.35 -17.98
C SER A 74 33.65 24.62 -18.03
N ILE A 75 33.50 23.50 -17.34
CA ILE A 75 32.21 22.81 -17.20
C ILE A 75 31.13 23.75 -16.62
N PHE A 76 31.49 24.63 -15.70
CA PHE A 76 30.56 25.53 -15.00
C PHE A 76 30.56 26.96 -15.52
N THR A 77 31.57 27.35 -16.31
CA THR A 77 31.68 28.70 -16.86
C THR A 77 31.33 28.79 -18.35
N ASP A 78 31.53 27.70 -19.11
CA ASP A 78 31.14 27.65 -20.50
C ASP A 78 29.62 27.42 -20.62
N PHE A 79 28.99 28.22 -21.47
CA PHE A 79 27.55 28.24 -21.63
C PHE A 79 27.01 26.90 -22.17
N GLN A 80 27.72 26.28 -23.14
CA GLN A 80 27.30 25.02 -23.74
C GLN A 80 27.42 23.87 -22.74
N SER A 81 28.54 23.81 -22.03
CA SER A 81 28.80 22.83 -20.97
C SER A 81 27.77 22.94 -19.84
N LEU A 82 27.49 24.16 -19.37
CA LEU A 82 26.54 24.42 -18.28
C LEU A 82 25.10 24.08 -18.67
N ILE A 83 24.66 24.47 -19.87
CA ILE A 83 23.31 24.12 -20.37
C ILE A 83 23.19 22.61 -20.50
N THR A 84 24.16 21.97 -21.12
CA THR A 84 24.18 20.52 -21.29
C THR A 84 24.13 19.80 -19.95
N LEU A 85 24.82 20.31 -18.93
CA LEU A 85 24.68 19.83 -17.56
C LEU A 85 23.22 19.99 -17.12
N LEU A 86 22.71 21.22 -17.05
CA LEU A 86 21.37 21.51 -16.50
C LEU A 86 20.21 20.77 -17.19
N PHE A 87 20.33 20.42 -18.47
CA PHE A 87 19.26 19.76 -19.23
C PHE A 87 19.19 18.24 -19.05
N MET A 88 20.26 17.55 -18.66
CA MET A 88 20.25 16.09 -18.60
C MET A 88 19.23 15.48 -17.60
N PRO A 89 18.96 16.02 -16.38
CA PRO A 89 17.90 15.46 -15.55
C PRO A 89 16.52 15.71 -16.19
N LEU A 90 16.33 16.82 -16.91
CA LEU A 90 15.12 17.08 -17.68
C LEU A 90 14.97 16.07 -18.82
N VAL A 91 16.03 15.76 -19.56
CA VAL A 91 16.01 14.76 -20.63
C VAL A 91 15.67 13.36 -20.10
N ILE A 92 16.23 12.97 -18.93
CA ILE A 92 15.89 11.69 -18.29
C ILE A 92 14.40 11.65 -17.91
N ILE A 93 13.92 12.68 -17.22
CA ILE A 93 12.51 12.77 -16.81
C ILE A 93 11.59 12.78 -18.03
N MET A 94 11.90 13.56 -19.06
CA MET A 94 11.13 13.62 -20.31
C MET A 94 11.13 12.27 -21.03
N SER A 95 12.27 11.58 -21.09
CA SER A 95 12.36 10.24 -21.69
C SER A 95 11.51 9.23 -20.93
N TYR A 96 11.55 9.25 -19.59
CA TYR A 96 10.71 8.38 -18.78
C TYR A 96 9.21 8.71 -18.89
N LEU A 97 8.84 9.99 -18.93
CA LEU A 97 7.45 10.41 -19.17
C LEU A 97 6.98 10.01 -20.57
N LEU A 98 7.84 10.10 -21.58
CA LEU A 98 7.55 9.60 -22.93
C LEU A 98 7.37 8.08 -22.93
N HIS A 99 8.21 7.34 -22.19
CA HIS A 99 8.05 5.90 -21.99
C HIS A 99 6.67 5.59 -21.39
N LEU A 100 6.29 6.24 -20.28
CA LEU A 100 4.98 6.09 -19.66
C LEU A 100 3.83 6.39 -20.64
N PHE A 101 3.95 7.47 -21.41
CA PHE A 101 2.98 7.82 -22.43
C PHE A 101 2.84 6.71 -23.48
N LEU A 102 3.94 6.16 -23.97
CA LEU A 102 3.93 5.07 -24.95
C LEU A 102 3.36 3.76 -24.37
N VAL A 103 3.63 3.44 -23.10
CA VAL A 103 2.97 2.33 -22.40
C VAL A 103 1.46 2.51 -22.42
N GLY A 104 0.98 3.71 -22.08
CA GLY A 104 -0.44 4.07 -22.16
C GLY A 104 -1.01 3.97 -23.58
N LEU A 105 -0.30 4.50 -24.58
CA LEU A 105 -0.74 4.56 -25.97
C LEU A 105 -0.87 3.18 -26.59
N ILE A 106 0.15 2.33 -26.45
CA ILE A 106 0.15 0.97 -26.98
C ILE A 106 -0.94 0.14 -26.28
N THR A 107 -1.03 0.26 -24.94
CA THR A 107 -2.08 -0.44 -24.17
C THR A 107 -3.47 0.00 -24.62
N LYS A 108 -3.70 1.31 -24.81
CA LYS A 108 -4.98 1.85 -25.31
C LYS A 108 -5.32 1.31 -26.69
N PHE A 109 -4.36 1.27 -27.60
CA PHE A 109 -4.58 0.77 -28.96
C PHE A 109 -5.04 -0.69 -28.95
N ILE A 110 -4.31 -1.56 -28.23
CA ILE A 110 -4.67 -2.97 -28.12
C ILE A 110 -5.99 -3.14 -27.35
N TRP A 111 -6.18 -2.42 -26.24
CA TRP A 111 -7.43 -2.43 -25.46
C TRP A 111 -8.64 -2.05 -26.32
N GLY A 112 -8.55 -0.97 -27.10
CA GLY A 112 -9.60 -0.52 -28.00
C GLY A 112 -9.97 -1.55 -29.06
N ILE A 113 -8.99 -2.29 -29.61
CA ILE A 113 -9.26 -3.42 -30.51
C ILE A 113 -10.04 -4.52 -29.77
N THR A 114 -9.61 -4.89 -28.56
CA THR A 114 -10.28 -5.95 -27.79
C THR A 114 -11.71 -5.58 -27.37
N GLU A 115 -11.95 -4.32 -26.98
CA GLU A 115 -13.29 -3.82 -26.63
C GLU A 115 -14.22 -3.77 -27.85
N ARG A 116 -13.73 -3.43 -29.05
CA ARG A 116 -14.54 -3.47 -30.28
C ARG A 116 -14.95 -4.90 -30.66
N ILE A 117 -14.11 -5.90 -30.40
CA ILE A 117 -14.39 -7.30 -30.73
C ILE A 117 -15.30 -7.95 -29.68
N SER A 118 -15.04 -7.70 -28.39
CA SER A 118 -15.82 -8.28 -27.28
C SER A 118 -15.94 -7.30 -26.12
N PRO A 119 -16.95 -6.42 -26.14
CA PRO A 119 -17.12 -5.38 -25.13
C PRO A 119 -17.19 -5.93 -23.69
N SER A 120 -16.62 -5.20 -22.74
CA SER A 120 -16.83 -5.46 -21.31
C SER A 120 -18.30 -5.23 -20.96
N LYS A 121 -18.96 -6.23 -20.38
CA LYS A 121 -20.36 -6.16 -19.96
C LYS A 121 -20.54 -6.88 -18.63
N SER A 122 -21.42 -6.33 -17.80
CA SER A 122 -21.82 -6.95 -16.54
C SER A 122 -22.52 -8.28 -16.82
N GLY A 123 -22.09 -9.35 -16.15
CA GLY A 123 -22.67 -10.67 -16.32
C GLY A 123 -21.80 -11.79 -15.76
N ILE A 124 -22.31 -13.00 -15.92
CA ILE A 124 -21.63 -14.22 -15.53
C ILE A 124 -20.97 -14.81 -16.78
N ILE A 125 -19.65 -14.93 -16.77
CA ILE A 125 -18.90 -15.57 -17.87
C ILE A 125 -18.66 -17.03 -17.47
N PRO A 126 -19.22 -18.00 -18.22
CA PRO A 126 -18.93 -19.40 -17.98
C PRO A 126 -17.47 -19.70 -18.30
N ARG A 127 -16.80 -20.42 -17.39
CA ARG A 127 -15.38 -20.77 -17.54
C ARG A 127 -15.17 -22.08 -18.28
N ASN A 128 -16.08 -23.04 -18.09
CA ASN A 128 -16.07 -24.32 -18.78
C ASN A 128 -16.41 -24.21 -20.27
N ILE A 129 -17.04 -23.12 -20.69
CA ILE A 129 -17.37 -22.89 -22.10
C ILE A 129 -16.37 -21.91 -22.71
N ARG A 130 -15.62 -22.38 -23.70
CA ARG A 130 -14.71 -21.52 -24.46
C ARG A 130 -15.51 -20.45 -25.21
N SER A 131 -15.44 -19.23 -24.72
CA SER A 131 -16.16 -18.08 -25.29
C SER A 131 -15.20 -16.95 -25.63
N ARG A 132 -15.59 -16.09 -26.58
CA ARG A 132 -14.86 -14.84 -26.85
C ARG A 132 -14.79 -13.98 -25.58
N ALA A 133 -15.87 -13.91 -24.81
CA ALA A 133 -15.94 -13.14 -23.57
C ALA A 133 -14.85 -13.58 -22.56
N ALA A 134 -14.72 -14.90 -22.31
CA ALA A 134 -13.69 -15.42 -21.41
C ALA A 134 -12.26 -15.13 -21.91
N ASN A 135 -11.99 -15.35 -23.19
CA ASN A 135 -10.66 -15.12 -23.78
C ASN A 135 -10.23 -13.65 -23.68
N TYR A 136 -11.12 -12.72 -24.06
CA TYR A 136 -10.84 -11.29 -23.98
C TYR A 136 -10.83 -10.74 -22.55
N TYR A 137 -11.57 -11.35 -21.62
CA TYR A 137 -11.46 -11.06 -20.19
C TYR A 137 -10.05 -11.37 -19.65
N HIS A 138 -9.53 -12.57 -19.93
CA HIS A 138 -8.18 -12.98 -19.51
C HIS A 138 -7.09 -12.13 -20.17
N LEU A 139 -7.21 -11.91 -21.49
CA LEU A 139 -6.26 -11.12 -22.24
C LEU A 139 -6.15 -9.68 -21.69
N ARG A 140 -7.29 -9.00 -21.50
CA ARG A 140 -7.34 -7.65 -20.92
C ARG A 140 -6.76 -7.61 -19.51
N GLY A 141 -7.07 -8.62 -18.68
CA GLY A 141 -6.51 -8.74 -17.34
C GLY A 141 -5.00 -8.95 -17.31
N PHE A 142 -4.41 -9.62 -18.28
CA PHE A 142 -2.96 -9.74 -18.37
C PHE A 142 -2.30 -8.47 -18.90
N MET A 143 -2.84 -7.92 -19.99
CA MET A 143 -2.30 -6.77 -20.68
C MET A 143 -2.21 -5.53 -19.79
N VAL A 144 -3.26 -5.23 -19.03
CA VAL A 144 -3.30 -4.01 -18.19
C VAL A 144 -2.35 -4.07 -16.99
N LYS A 145 -1.93 -5.27 -16.55
CA LYS A 145 -1.08 -5.43 -15.34
C LYS A 145 0.25 -4.73 -15.44
N TYR A 146 0.90 -4.77 -16.61
CA TYR A 146 2.19 -4.10 -16.78
C TYR A 146 2.03 -2.59 -16.63
N GLY A 147 1.07 -1.98 -17.34
CA GLY A 147 0.79 -0.56 -17.20
C GLY A 147 0.39 -0.21 -15.76
N LYS A 148 -0.58 -0.93 -15.19
CA LYS A 148 -0.98 -0.78 -13.77
C LYS A 148 0.24 -0.72 -12.85
N ASN A 149 1.12 -1.73 -12.90
CA ASN A 149 2.27 -1.79 -12.02
C ASN A 149 3.28 -0.66 -12.30
N THR A 150 3.51 -0.33 -13.58
CA THR A 150 4.43 0.74 -14.00
C THR A 150 3.96 2.10 -13.49
N PHE A 151 2.66 2.37 -13.48
CA PHE A 151 2.10 3.62 -12.96
C PHE A 151 1.97 3.57 -11.44
N ILE A 152 1.20 2.65 -10.88
CA ILE A 152 0.89 2.60 -9.43
C ILE A 152 2.14 2.42 -8.57
N LYS A 153 3.06 1.53 -8.98
CA LYS A 153 4.32 1.30 -8.27
C LYS A 153 5.46 2.12 -8.86
N GLY A 154 5.20 3.08 -9.75
CA GLY A 154 6.26 3.87 -10.40
C GLY A 154 6.67 5.10 -9.62
N ILE A 155 7.57 5.90 -10.21
CA ILE A 155 8.01 7.20 -9.68
C ILE A 155 6.87 8.23 -9.70
N PHE A 156 5.93 8.09 -10.64
CA PHE A 156 4.83 9.01 -10.90
C PHE A 156 3.44 8.36 -10.68
N PRO A 157 3.12 7.86 -9.47
CA PRO A 157 1.91 7.05 -9.25
C PRO A 157 0.60 7.81 -9.36
N TRP A 158 0.62 9.14 -9.25
CA TRP A 158 -0.54 9.99 -9.51
C TRP A 158 -0.98 10.00 -10.99
N LEU A 159 -0.12 9.52 -11.91
CA LEU A 159 -0.50 9.33 -13.31
C LEU A 159 -1.30 8.03 -13.54
N SER A 160 -1.50 7.19 -12.51
CA SER A 160 -2.30 5.96 -12.62
C SER A 160 -3.73 6.24 -13.08
N ASN A 161 -4.38 7.28 -12.54
CA ASN A 161 -5.72 7.69 -12.96
C ASN A 161 -5.76 8.08 -14.44
N TRP A 162 -4.76 8.85 -14.89
CA TRP A 162 -4.63 9.21 -16.30
C TRP A 162 -4.51 7.95 -17.15
N PHE A 163 -3.64 7.00 -16.77
CA PHE A 163 -3.44 5.76 -17.50
C PHE A 163 -4.74 4.96 -17.64
N PHE A 164 -5.45 4.70 -16.53
CA PHE A 164 -6.68 3.90 -16.56
C PHE A 164 -7.79 4.58 -17.38
N ASN A 165 -7.99 5.88 -17.21
CA ASN A 165 -8.95 6.67 -18.00
C ASN A 165 -8.55 6.72 -19.49
N PHE A 166 -7.26 6.90 -19.78
CA PHE A 166 -6.74 7.04 -21.13
C PHE A 166 -6.87 5.73 -21.93
N VAL A 167 -6.52 4.60 -21.30
CA VAL A 167 -6.73 3.25 -21.85
C VAL A 167 -8.22 2.93 -21.97
N GLY A 168 -9.03 3.45 -21.06
CA GLY A 168 -10.47 3.16 -20.98
C GLY A 168 -10.78 1.87 -20.23
N SER A 169 -9.89 1.44 -19.32
CA SER A 169 -10.15 0.27 -18.48
C SER A 169 -11.04 0.60 -17.28
N ASN A 170 -10.98 1.82 -16.77
CA ASN A 170 -11.82 2.34 -15.68
C ASN A 170 -12.29 3.76 -16.01
N LYS A 171 -13.28 4.24 -15.25
CA LYS A 171 -13.68 5.64 -15.19
C LYS A 171 -13.34 6.16 -13.79
N ILE A 172 -12.51 7.18 -13.71
CA ILE A 172 -12.04 7.74 -12.45
C ILE A 172 -12.21 9.25 -12.49
N GLY A 173 -13.01 9.78 -11.55
CA GLY A 173 -13.29 11.19 -11.39
C GLY A 173 -12.07 12.02 -11.00
N LYS A 174 -12.21 13.34 -11.12
CA LYS A 174 -11.14 14.30 -10.80
C LYS A 174 -10.82 14.26 -9.30
N ASN A 175 -9.57 14.60 -8.97
CA ASN A 175 -9.04 14.65 -7.60
C ASN A 175 -9.16 13.34 -6.80
N THR A 176 -9.51 12.23 -7.45
CA THR A 176 -9.50 10.92 -6.83
C THR A 176 -8.06 10.43 -6.72
N THR A 177 -7.70 9.78 -5.61
CA THR A 177 -6.38 9.19 -5.40
C THR A 177 -6.52 7.69 -5.27
N LEU A 178 -5.73 6.96 -6.06
CA LEU A 178 -5.61 5.51 -5.96
C LEU A 178 -4.23 5.17 -5.40
N GLU A 179 -4.22 4.50 -4.26
CA GLU A 179 -3.00 3.96 -3.68
C GLU A 179 -2.63 2.62 -4.32
N GLU A 180 -1.47 2.10 -3.95
CA GLU A 180 -1.08 0.76 -4.34
C GLU A 180 -2.09 -0.26 -3.86
N ALA A 181 -2.62 -1.02 -4.82
CA ALA A 181 -3.67 -1.99 -4.59
C ALA A 181 -3.43 -3.23 -5.46
N VAL A 182 -3.80 -4.40 -4.93
CA VAL A 182 -3.72 -5.67 -5.66
C VAL A 182 -4.79 -5.75 -6.76
N GLY A 183 -5.97 -5.17 -6.53
CA GLY A 183 -7.08 -5.10 -7.51
C GLY A 183 -7.18 -3.78 -8.25
N MET A 184 -8.36 -3.47 -8.80
CA MET A 184 -8.67 -2.19 -9.46
C MET A 184 -8.21 -2.02 -10.92
N ASP A 185 -7.97 -3.14 -11.62
CA ASP A 185 -7.38 -3.11 -12.97
C ASP A 185 -8.34 -2.66 -14.08
N LYS A 186 -9.64 -2.98 -13.94
CA LYS A 186 -10.64 -2.70 -14.97
C LYS A 186 -12.09 -2.76 -14.45
N PHE A 187 -12.99 -2.18 -15.22
CA PHE A 187 -14.44 -2.25 -15.09
C PHE A 187 -14.96 -1.69 -13.75
N ILE A 188 -14.46 -0.51 -13.41
CA ILE A 188 -14.81 0.24 -12.20
C ILE A 188 -15.10 1.68 -12.60
N ASP A 189 -16.14 2.24 -11.99
CA ASP A 189 -16.55 3.64 -12.10
C ASP A 189 -16.40 4.30 -10.72
N ILE A 190 -15.50 5.27 -10.61
CA ILE A 190 -15.20 5.99 -9.37
C ILE A 190 -15.48 7.48 -9.59
N GLY A 191 -16.26 8.07 -8.69
CA GLY A 191 -16.59 9.49 -8.67
C GLY A 191 -15.39 10.39 -8.36
N GLU A 192 -15.70 11.66 -8.11
CA GLU A 192 -14.72 12.70 -7.81
C GLU A 192 -14.32 12.71 -6.33
N ASN A 193 -13.13 13.26 -6.05
CA ASN A 193 -12.61 13.50 -4.71
C ASN A 193 -12.57 12.24 -3.81
N CYS A 194 -12.36 11.05 -4.39
CA CYS A 194 -12.27 9.82 -3.62
C CYS A 194 -10.83 9.53 -3.16
N TYR A 195 -10.67 8.81 -2.05
CA TYR A 195 -9.39 8.25 -1.64
C TYR A 195 -9.51 6.74 -1.51
N ILE A 196 -8.73 5.99 -2.31
CA ILE A 196 -8.69 4.54 -2.24
C ILE A 196 -7.38 4.10 -1.61
N GLY A 197 -7.44 3.64 -0.36
CA GLY A 197 -6.29 3.34 0.48
C GLY A 197 -5.48 2.11 0.06
N VAL A 198 -4.29 1.97 0.66
CA VAL A 198 -3.33 0.89 0.38
C VAL A 198 -3.97 -0.49 0.50
N ASN A 199 -3.67 -1.35 -0.46
CA ASN A 199 -4.18 -2.71 -0.57
C ASN A 199 -5.71 -2.83 -0.58
N THR A 200 -6.46 -1.73 -0.79
CA THR A 200 -7.89 -1.80 -1.05
C THR A 200 -8.15 -2.47 -2.39
N ASN A 201 -9.06 -3.43 -2.40
CA ASN A 201 -9.42 -4.19 -3.59
C ASN A 201 -10.84 -3.81 -4.04
N LEU A 202 -10.95 -3.01 -5.10
CA LEU A 202 -12.20 -2.93 -5.86
C LEU A 202 -12.17 -4.05 -6.93
N ALA A 203 -12.77 -5.19 -6.59
CA ALA A 203 -12.72 -6.38 -7.42
C ALA A 203 -13.93 -6.44 -8.37
N SER A 204 -13.81 -5.89 -9.58
CA SER A 204 -14.90 -5.98 -10.59
C SER A 204 -15.19 -7.41 -11.04
N HIS A 205 -14.35 -8.37 -10.67
CA HIS A 205 -14.56 -9.79 -10.96
C HIS A 205 -14.26 -10.70 -9.77
N LEU A 206 -14.95 -11.83 -9.73
CA LEU A 206 -14.69 -12.92 -8.80
C LEU A 206 -14.79 -14.25 -9.53
N ILE A 207 -13.76 -15.08 -9.39
CA ILE A 207 -13.74 -16.46 -9.89
C ILE A 207 -14.38 -17.36 -8.83
N GLN A 208 -15.52 -17.97 -9.13
CA GLN A 208 -16.29 -18.79 -8.17
C GLN A 208 -15.78 -20.24 -8.09
N GLY A 209 -14.46 -20.41 -7.96
CA GLY A 209 -13.79 -21.72 -7.95
C GLY A 209 -13.14 -22.11 -9.28
N ILE A 210 -12.36 -23.19 -9.27
CA ILE A 210 -11.56 -23.63 -10.43
C ILE A 210 -12.44 -23.88 -11.66
N PHE A 211 -13.58 -24.54 -11.47
CA PHE A 211 -14.56 -24.85 -12.53
C PHE A 211 -15.80 -23.94 -12.48
N GLY A 212 -15.82 -22.95 -11.59
CA GLY A 212 -16.96 -22.06 -11.43
C GLY A 212 -16.96 -20.91 -12.43
N ASN A 213 -18.03 -20.11 -12.42
CA ASN A 213 -18.14 -18.97 -13.32
C ASN A 213 -17.29 -17.78 -12.87
N ILE A 214 -17.02 -16.86 -13.79
CA ILE A 214 -16.49 -15.53 -13.47
C ILE A 214 -17.69 -14.59 -13.31
N SER A 215 -17.96 -14.14 -12.08
CA SER A 215 -18.87 -13.02 -11.86
C SER A 215 -18.14 -11.74 -12.26
N TYR A 216 -18.50 -11.09 -13.36
CA TYR A 216 -17.86 -9.87 -13.86
C TYR A 216 -18.87 -8.74 -13.89
N PHE A 217 -18.79 -7.80 -12.96
CA PHE A 217 -19.78 -6.74 -12.80
C PHE A 217 -19.09 -5.43 -12.45
N GLU A 218 -19.53 -4.35 -13.08
CA GLU A 218 -19.01 -3.01 -12.83
C GLU A 218 -19.21 -2.65 -11.35
N ILE A 219 -18.17 -2.13 -10.71
CA ILE A 219 -18.28 -1.52 -9.38
C ILE A 219 -18.50 -0.03 -9.56
N LYS A 220 -19.45 0.53 -8.82
CA LYS A 220 -19.71 1.98 -8.81
C LYS A 220 -19.36 2.56 -7.45
N VAL A 221 -18.54 3.59 -7.45
CA VAL A 221 -18.15 4.37 -6.28
C VAL A 221 -18.53 5.81 -6.56
N GLY A 222 -19.33 6.41 -5.68
CA GLY A 222 -19.81 7.78 -5.76
C GLY A 222 -18.72 8.80 -5.45
N ASN A 223 -19.11 10.04 -5.17
CA ASN A 223 -18.19 11.14 -4.85
C ASN A 223 -17.80 11.15 -3.37
N ASN A 224 -16.62 11.70 -3.06
CA ASN A 224 -16.14 11.87 -1.69
C ASN A 224 -16.10 10.55 -0.88
N VAL A 225 -15.84 9.43 -1.55
CA VAL A 225 -15.70 8.12 -0.90
C VAL A 225 -14.27 7.92 -0.44
N THR A 226 -14.10 7.45 0.79
CA THR A 226 -12.78 7.13 1.34
C THR A 226 -12.74 5.67 1.76
N THR A 227 -11.70 4.97 1.37
CA THR A 227 -11.38 3.63 1.89
C THR A 227 -10.04 3.68 2.60
N ALA A 228 -9.99 3.16 3.82
CA ALA A 228 -8.74 2.92 4.53
C ALA A 228 -8.02 1.69 3.95
N ALA A 229 -6.92 1.26 4.58
CA ALA A 229 -6.16 0.13 4.09
C ALA A 229 -6.95 -1.20 4.13
N PHE A 230 -6.70 -2.07 3.14
CA PHE A 230 -7.28 -3.42 3.01
C PHE A 230 -8.81 -3.50 2.94
N CYS A 231 -9.49 -2.46 2.45
CA CYS A 231 -10.92 -2.61 2.19
C CYS A 231 -11.14 -3.55 1.00
N ASN A 232 -12.25 -4.29 0.96
CA ASN A 232 -12.59 -5.12 -0.21
C ASN A 232 -14.04 -4.86 -0.64
N VAL A 233 -14.22 -4.46 -1.89
CA VAL A 233 -15.53 -4.22 -2.48
C VAL A 233 -15.73 -5.22 -3.60
N GLY A 234 -16.68 -6.13 -3.40
CA GLY A 234 -16.97 -7.21 -4.34
C GLY A 234 -17.66 -6.76 -5.63
N PRO A 235 -17.65 -7.59 -6.69
CA PRO A 235 -18.24 -7.27 -8.00
C PRO A 235 -19.68 -6.79 -7.93
N GLY A 236 -20.03 -5.78 -8.73
CA GLY A 236 -21.39 -5.28 -8.83
C GLY A 236 -21.88 -4.50 -7.62
N SER A 237 -20.98 -4.14 -6.70
CA SER A 237 -21.32 -3.33 -5.53
C SER A 237 -21.40 -1.85 -5.88
N GLU A 238 -22.26 -1.13 -5.17
CA GLU A 238 -22.46 0.32 -5.30
C GLU A 238 -22.15 1.00 -3.95
N VAL A 239 -21.19 1.91 -3.96
CA VAL A 239 -20.81 2.74 -2.81
C VAL A 239 -21.25 4.16 -3.09
N PHE A 240 -22.25 4.65 -2.36
CA PHE A 240 -22.80 6.00 -2.58
C PHE A 240 -21.91 7.11 -2.00
N ASP A 241 -22.20 8.35 -2.40
CA ASP A 241 -21.49 9.56 -2.00
C ASP A 241 -21.34 9.71 -0.46
N ASP A 242 -20.23 10.32 -0.05
CA ASP A 242 -19.87 10.58 1.35
C ASP A 242 -19.84 9.30 2.20
N THR A 243 -19.15 8.27 1.72
CA THR A 243 -19.02 6.98 2.41
C THR A 243 -17.57 6.71 2.83
N TYR A 244 -17.40 6.21 4.04
CA TYR A 244 -16.10 5.97 4.68
C TYR A 244 -15.96 4.51 5.09
N LEU A 245 -14.94 3.82 4.57
CA LEU A 245 -14.67 2.43 4.88
C LEU A 245 -13.44 2.39 5.81
N LEU A 246 -13.65 1.95 7.05
CA LEU A 246 -12.58 1.71 8.02
C LEU A 246 -11.69 0.54 7.56
N PRO A 247 -10.47 0.39 8.13
CA PRO A 247 -9.57 -0.71 7.76
C PRO A 247 -10.26 -2.08 7.79
N LEU A 248 -9.92 -2.93 6.81
CA LEU A 248 -10.49 -4.27 6.58
C LEU A 248 -11.99 -4.32 6.27
N ALA A 249 -12.70 -3.19 6.15
CA ALA A 249 -14.11 -3.21 5.80
C ALA A 249 -14.32 -3.90 4.44
N SER A 250 -15.08 -5.00 4.43
CA SER A 250 -15.24 -5.84 3.24
C SER A 250 -16.70 -6.19 2.93
N THR A 251 -17.11 -6.11 1.66
CA THR A 251 -18.44 -6.55 1.20
C THR A 251 -18.39 -7.76 0.27
N PRO A 252 -19.43 -8.62 0.28
CA PRO A 252 -19.65 -9.57 -0.80
C PRO A 252 -20.10 -8.87 -2.10
N LYS A 253 -20.30 -9.64 -3.16
CA LYS A 253 -20.86 -9.18 -4.44
C LYS A 253 -22.20 -8.46 -4.26
N HIS A 254 -22.51 -7.53 -5.17
CA HIS A 254 -23.80 -6.85 -5.27
C HIS A 254 -24.25 -6.14 -3.99
N SER A 255 -23.30 -5.62 -3.21
CA SER A 255 -23.60 -4.88 -1.98
C SER A 255 -23.89 -3.42 -2.28
N VAL A 256 -24.87 -2.85 -1.59
CA VAL A 256 -25.23 -1.42 -1.73
C VAL A 256 -24.95 -0.70 -0.41
N LEU A 257 -23.92 0.15 -0.39
CA LEU A 257 -23.54 0.93 0.78
C LEU A 257 -24.21 2.30 0.70
N LYS A 258 -25.12 2.57 1.63
CA LYS A 258 -25.81 3.86 1.75
C LYS A 258 -24.81 5.00 1.96
N GLY A 259 -25.04 6.12 1.27
CA GLY A 259 -24.29 7.37 1.43
C GLY A 259 -24.73 8.17 2.66
N LYS A 260 -24.61 9.50 2.59
CA LYS A 260 -24.95 10.45 3.69
C LYS A 260 -24.01 10.38 4.89
N LYS A 261 -22.70 10.53 4.65
CA LYS A 261 -21.67 10.55 5.71
C LYS A 261 -21.68 9.25 6.51
N SER A 262 -21.78 8.11 5.82
CA SER A 262 -21.88 6.79 6.43
C SER A 262 -20.51 6.15 6.62
N VAL A 263 -20.28 5.56 7.78
CA VAL A 263 -19.01 4.89 8.11
C VAL A 263 -19.24 3.38 8.24
N TYR A 264 -18.39 2.56 7.64
CA TYR A 264 -18.51 1.10 7.60
C TYR A 264 -17.26 0.42 8.17
N PHE A 265 -17.45 -0.69 8.89
CA PHE A 265 -16.38 -1.48 9.49
C PHE A 265 -16.72 -2.97 9.53
N GLY A 266 -15.72 -3.85 9.42
CA GLY A 266 -15.81 -5.30 9.62
C GLY A 266 -15.92 -6.14 8.35
N ILE A 267 -16.00 -7.47 8.52
CA ILE A 267 -16.11 -8.47 7.45
C ILE A 267 -17.23 -9.47 7.81
N PRO A 268 -18.39 -9.46 7.13
CA PRO A 268 -18.84 -8.45 6.18
C PRO A 268 -19.06 -7.10 6.89
N MET A 269 -18.79 -6.00 6.20
CA MET A 269 -18.83 -4.66 6.80
C MET A 269 -20.26 -4.25 7.19
N ARG A 270 -20.36 -3.51 8.28
CA ARG A 270 -21.61 -2.93 8.80
C ARG A 270 -21.43 -1.45 9.07
N ARG A 271 -22.52 -0.69 8.96
CA ARG A 271 -22.50 0.73 9.29
C ARG A 271 -22.31 0.95 10.80
N ILE A 272 -21.46 1.89 11.17
CA ILE A 272 -21.17 2.28 12.56
C ILE A 272 -21.48 3.77 12.80
N PHE A 273 -21.70 4.13 14.08
CA PHE A 273 -22.09 5.48 14.52
C PHE A 273 -20.98 6.19 15.30
N ARG A 274 -21.04 7.54 15.36
CA ARG A 274 -20.02 8.45 15.92
C ARG A 274 -19.40 8.02 17.26
N LYS A 275 -20.20 7.61 18.24
CA LYS A 275 -19.69 7.22 19.58
C LYS A 275 -18.66 6.08 19.48
N LYS A 276 -18.97 5.05 18.68
CA LYS A 276 -18.09 3.90 18.45
C LYS A 276 -16.82 4.25 17.67
N ILE A 277 -16.85 5.32 16.87
CA ILE A 277 -15.67 5.81 16.14
C ILE A 277 -14.71 6.51 17.09
N MET A 278 -15.22 7.38 17.97
CA MET A 278 -14.39 8.05 18.98
C MET A 278 -13.80 7.05 19.97
N GLU A 279 -14.59 6.05 20.38
CA GLU A 279 -14.10 4.90 21.16
C GLU A 279 -12.99 4.14 20.41
N TYR A 280 -13.18 3.85 19.11
CA TYR A 280 -12.18 3.17 18.28
C TYR A 280 -10.87 3.95 18.14
N LEU A 281 -10.96 5.28 17.96
CA LEU A 281 -9.81 6.13 17.69
C LEU A 281 -9.16 6.67 18.97
N SER A 282 -9.84 6.67 20.12
CA SER A 282 -9.33 7.23 21.38
C SER A 282 -8.78 8.66 21.27
N VAL A 283 -9.27 9.48 20.33
CA VAL A 283 -8.86 10.88 20.13
C VAL A 283 -9.85 11.83 20.80
N ARG A 284 -9.35 12.72 21.66
CA ARG A 284 -10.11 13.74 22.41
C ARG A 284 -9.67 15.15 22.01
N PRO A 285 -10.52 16.18 22.13
CA PRO A 285 -10.15 17.57 21.83
C PRO A 285 -8.92 18.06 22.62
N GLU A 286 -8.76 17.60 23.86
CA GLU A 286 -7.61 17.84 24.75
C GLU A 286 -6.25 17.43 24.14
N ASP A 287 -6.25 16.45 23.22
CA ASP A 287 -5.03 15.98 22.57
C ASP A 287 -4.42 17.04 21.64
N LEU A 288 -5.22 17.98 21.12
CA LEU A 288 -4.71 19.14 20.36
C LEU A 288 -4.03 20.16 21.27
N GLU A 289 -4.52 20.34 22.50
CA GLU A 289 -3.90 21.22 23.50
C GLU A 289 -2.63 20.62 24.07
N ARG A 290 -2.57 19.29 24.22
CA ARG A 290 -1.35 18.58 24.61
C ARG A 290 -0.20 18.83 23.63
N ASN A 291 -0.49 18.94 22.33
CA ASN A 291 0.53 19.23 21.31
C ASN A 291 1.11 20.64 21.44
N ALA A 292 0.35 21.60 21.97
CA ALA A 292 0.83 22.95 22.22
C ALA A 292 1.91 23.03 23.32
N ASN A 293 1.94 22.03 24.21
CA ASN A 293 2.94 21.90 25.27
C ASN A 293 4.13 21.04 24.84
N ILE A 294 4.15 20.51 23.61
CA ILE A 294 5.32 19.84 23.04
C ILE A 294 6.37 20.90 22.70
N GLU A 295 7.58 20.71 23.22
CA GLU A 295 8.72 21.57 22.93
C GLU A 295 8.98 21.63 21.41
N GLY A 296 8.83 22.83 20.81
CA GLY A 296 9.02 23.05 19.37
C GLY A 296 7.75 23.21 18.53
N TYR A 297 6.54 23.20 19.12
CA TYR A 297 5.28 23.44 18.40
C TYR A 297 5.17 24.89 17.88
N LYS A 298 4.86 25.07 16.58
CA LYS A 298 4.96 26.39 15.90
C LYS A 298 3.63 27.05 15.52
N ASP A 299 2.48 26.40 15.66
CA ASP A 299 1.18 26.99 15.27
C ASP A 299 0.59 27.92 16.35
N LYS A 300 1.15 29.13 16.43
CA LYS A 300 0.73 30.19 17.36
C LYS A 300 -0.68 30.74 17.07
N LYS A 301 -1.19 30.55 15.84
CA LYS A 301 -2.51 31.06 15.43
C LYS A 301 -3.62 30.17 16.01
N LEU A 302 -3.46 28.85 15.91
CA LEU A 302 -4.33 27.88 16.57
C LEU A 302 -4.36 28.09 18.09
N LEU A 303 -3.19 28.32 18.69
CA LEU A 303 -3.05 28.60 20.13
C LEU A 303 -3.87 29.81 20.59
N LYS A 304 -3.94 30.86 19.75
CA LYS A 304 -4.70 32.08 20.03
C LYS A 304 -6.21 31.87 19.88
N GLU A 305 -6.63 31.02 18.95
CA GLU A 305 -8.05 30.65 18.75
C GLU A 305 -8.58 29.73 19.86
N LEU A 306 -7.77 28.76 20.32
CA LEU A 306 -8.13 27.86 21.41
C LEU A 306 -8.28 28.62 22.75
N LYS A 307 -7.29 29.45 23.11
CA LYS A 307 -7.36 30.31 24.31
C LYS A 307 -8.56 31.26 24.30
N LYS A 308 -8.96 31.76 23.13
CA LYS A 308 -10.14 32.63 22.97
C LYS A 308 -11.45 31.87 23.15
N LYS A 309 -11.48 30.56 22.84
CA LYS A 309 -12.65 29.70 23.11
C LYS A 309 -12.70 29.26 24.56
N GLU A 310 -11.56 28.97 25.17
CA GLU A 310 -11.44 28.63 26.59
C GLU A 310 -12.00 29.76 27.46
N SER A 311 -11.62 31.02 27.20
CA SER A 311 -12.16 32.18 27.93
C SER A 311 -13.69 32.35 27.83
N ILE A 312 -14.31 31.89 26.74
CA ILE A 312 -15.76 31.92 26.54
C ILE A 312 -16.46 30.79 27.30
N VAL A 313 -15.76 29.66 27.51
CA VAL A 313 -16.25 28.51 28.28
C VAL A 313 -16.13 28.77 29.79
N THR A 314 -15.02 29.39 30.23
CA THR A 314 -14.79 29.71 31.65
C THR A 314 -15.86 30.67 32.20
N GLU A 315 -16.29 31.67 31.43
CA GLU A 315 -17.39 32.58 31.80
C GLU A 315 -18.75 31.86 32.03
N LYS A 316 -18.95 30.65 31.47
CA LYS A 316 -20.19 29.88 31.63
C LYS A 316 -20.14 28.86 32.77
N THR A 317 -18.96 28.51 33.28
CA THR A 317 -18.77 27.46 34.29
C THR A 317 -18.65 27.97 35.73
N ASP A 318 -18.62 29.29 35.95
CA ASP A 318 -18.48 29.89 37.29
C ASP A 318 -19.75 29.83 38.17
N ILE A 319 -20.76 29.05 37.79
CA ILE A 319 -21.95 28.76 38.60
C ILE A 319 -22.07 27.24 38.76
N ILE A 320 -21.48 26.66 39.81
CA ILE A 320 -21.96 25.50 40.61
C ILE A 320 -20.88 25.15 41.68
N PRO A 321 -21.25 24.85 42.94
CA PRO A 321 -20.29 24.74 44.04
C PRO A 321 -19.66 23.35 44.20
N LYS A 322 -18.42 23.33 44.71
CA LYS A 322 -17.60 22.15 45.02
C LYS A 322 -18.20 21.26 46.12
N LYS A 323 -18.28 19.94 45.85
CA LYS A 323 -18.30 18.91 46.91
C LYS A 323 -17.43 17.72 46.50
N THR A 324 -16.61 17.25 47.44
CA THR A 324 -15.58 16.21 47.29
C THR A 324 -16.18 14.81 47.52
N THR A 325 -15.90 13.84 46.65
CA THR A 325 -16.26 12.41 46.86
C THR A 325 -15.14 11.49 46.38
N THR A 326 -14.92 10.41 47.13
CA THR A 326 -13.84 9.39 47.02
C THR A 326 -14.12 8.27 46.01
N ILE A 327 -13.03 7.62 45.59
CA ILE A 327 -12.90 6.53 44.61
C ILE A 327 -13.69 5.29 45.07
N GLY A 328 -14.88 5.07 44.50
CA GLY A 328 -15.72 3.91 44.85
C GLY A 328 -16.90 3.68 43.90
N ASP A 329 -17.40 4.75 43.26
CA ASP A 329 -18.50 4.66 42.29
C ASP A 329 -18.06 5.22 40.93
N LEU A 330 -17.36 4.43 40.13
CA LEU A 330 -17.21 4.73 38.70
C LEU A 330 -18.47 4.27 37.97
N GLN A 331 -19.57 4.99 38.17
CA GLN A 331 -20.57 5.11 37.11
C GLN A 331 -19.90 5.84 35.95
N GLU A 332 -20.04 5.33 34.73
CA GLU A 332 -19.58 5.95 33.50
C GLU A 332 -19.95 7.44 33.47
N GLU A 333 -19.01 8.31 33.85
CA GLU A 333 -19.15 9.73 33.62
C GLU A 333 -19.22 9.92 32.10
N LYS A 334 -20.40 10.35 31.63
CA LYS A 334 -20.54 10.94 30.30
C LYS A 334 -19.71 12.21 30.27
N ILE A 335 -18.46 12.06 29.85
CA ILE A 335 -17.59 13.16 29.49
C ILE A 335 -18.30 13.94 28.37
N SER A 336 -18.61 15.20 28.66
CA SER A 336 -19.20 16.15 27.72
C SER A 336 -18.21 16.42 26.59
N THR A 337 -18.45 15.84 25.41
CA THR A 337 -17.65 16.08 24.20
C THR A 337 -18.12 17.34 23.50
N ASP A 338 -17.52 18.50 23.79
CA ASP A 338 -17.32 19.55 22.79
C ASP A 338 -16.17 20.47 23.23
N PRO A 339 -15.16 20.68 22.34
CA PRO A 339 -15.40 21.31 21.04
C PRO A 339 -14.73 20.60 19.85
N LEU A 340 -15.46 19.73 19.16
CA LEU A 340 -15.12 19.25 17.80
C LEU A 340 -16.42 19.13 16.99
N THR A 341 -16.52 19.88 15.89
CA THR A 341 -17.74 19.83 15.08
C THR A 341 -17.90 18.47 14.41
N LYS A 342 -19.13 18.09 14.08
CA LYS A 342 -19.43 16.82 13.39
C LYS A 342 -18.62 16.65 12.10
N ASP A 343 -18.31 17.76 11.42
CA ASP A 343 -17.51 17.78 10.20
C ASP A 343 -16.00 17.62 10.48
N ASP A 344 -15.52 18.04 11.65
CA ASP A 344 -14.11 17.87 12.06
C ASP A 344 -13.74 16.39 12.31
N LEU A 345 -14.72 15.58 12.69
CA LEU A 345 -14.59 14.15 13.00
C LEU A 345 -15.01 13.24 11.83
N MET A 346 -15.36 13.80 10.67
CA MET A 346 -15.61 13.00 9.48
C MET A 346 -14.29 12.42 8.97
N ILE A 347 -14.25 11.11 8.77
CA ILE A 347 -12.99 10.38 8.57
C ILE A 347 -12.58 10.34 7.09
N ASP A 348 -11.95 11.40 6.60
CA ASP A 348 -11.12 11.29 5.39
C ASP A 348 -9.83 10.57 5.78
N PHE A 349 -9.70 9.30 5.42
CA PHE A 349 -8.44 8.57 5.59
C PHE A 349 -7.49 9.01 4.51
N THR A 350 -6.30 9.44 4.90
CA THR A 350 -5.12 9.37 4.03
C THR A 350 -4.01 8.68 4.79
N THR A 351 -3.53 7.55 4.28
CA THR A 351 -2.39 6.87 4.88
C THR A 351 -1.10 7.62 4.50
N SER A 352 -0.01 7.35 5.19
CA SER A 352 1.32 7.95 4.91
C SER A 352 1.79 7.78 3.46
N SER A 353 1.21 6.83 2.72
CA SER A 353 1.45 6.64 1.30
C SER A 353 0.67 7.57 0.38
N ALA A 354 -0.19 8.46 0.90
CA ALA A 354 -1.14 9.29 0.14
C ALA A 354 -0.47 10.35 -0.73
N ILE A 355 0.20 9.87 -1.77
CA ILE A 355 0.99 10.60 -2.74
C ILE A 355 0.09 11.44 -3.64
N GLY A 356 -1.17 11.05 -3.85
CA GLY A 356 -2.07 11.76 -4.75
C GLY A 356 -2.44 13.18 -4.31
N ARG A 357 -2.26 13.53 -3.03
CA ARG A 357 -2.44 14.90 -2.51
C ARG A 357 -1.12 15.65 -2.28
N VAL A 358 0.02 15.04 -2.61
CA VAL A 358 1.32 15.68 -2.46
C VAL A 358 1.46 16.80 -3.49
N ASN A 359 1.68 18.01 -2.99
CA ASN A 359 1.86 19.18 -3.83
C ASN A 359 3.13 19.02 -4.69
N ILE A 360 3.03 19.33 -5.99
CA ILE A 360 4.15 19.30 -6.96
C ILE A 360 5.41 20.00 -6.45
N LYS A 361 5.26 20.99 -5.54
CA LYS A 361 6.38 21.68 -4.87
C LYS A 361 7.34 20.71 -4.16
N PHE A 362 6.86 19.60 -3.62
CA PHE A 362 7.71 18.63 -2.91
C PHE A 362 8.49 17.73 -3.87
N LEU A 363 7.99 17.52 -5.09
CA LEU A 363 8.69 16.71 -6.11
C LEU A 363 9.97 17.39 -6.62
N ILE A 364 10.11 18.71 -6.41
CA ILE A 364 11.31 19.44 -6.79
C ILE A 364 12.57 18.88 -6.12
N VAL A 365 12.44 18.21 -4.97
CA VAL A 365 13.58 17.59 -4.26
C VAL A 365 14.19 16.44 -5.06
N TYR A 366 13.45 15.80 -5.96
CA TYR A 366 13.97 14.73 -6.80
C TYR A 366 14.94 15.23 -7.87
N LEU A 367 14.82 16.49 -8.29
CA LEU A 367 15.73 17.08 -9.29
C LEU A 367 17.20 16.97 -8.84
N PRO A 368 17.63 17.57 -7.70
CA PRO A 368 19.02 17.44 -7.26
C PRO A 368 19.43 16.00 -6.92
N ILE A 369 18.51 15.18 -6.38
CA ILE A 369 18.80 13.78 -6.01
C ILE A 369 19.14 12.95 -7.24
N PHE A 370 18.24 12.91 -8.23
CA PHE A 370 18.48 12.19 -9.48
C PHE A 370 19.65 12.78 -10.24
N TRP A 371 19.85 14.09 -10.10
CA TRP A 371 20.87 14.76 -10.86
C TRP A 371 22.27 14.33 -10.48
N ILE A 372 22.60 14.45 -9.20
CA ILE A 372 23.94 14.10 -8.73
C ILE A 372 24.15 12.58 -8.80
N SER A 373 23.10 11.78 -8.54
CA SER A 373 23.16 10.31 -8.64
C SER A 373 23.36 9.84 -10.09
N GLY A 374 22.64 10.44 -11.03
CA GLY A 374 22.74 10.12 -12.45
C GLY A 374 24.07 10.55 -13.05
N LEU A 375 24.66 11.65 -12.55
CA LEU A 375 25.98 12.12 -12.97
C LEU A 375 27.08 11.12 -12.59
N ILE A 376 27.03 10.52 -11.40
CA ILE A 376 27.96 9.45 -10.99
C ILE A 376 27.89 8.28 -11.98
N VAL A 377 26.69 7.80 -12.28
CA VAL A 377 26.44 6.68 -13.20
C VAL A 377 26.92 7.02 -14.61
N THR A 378 26.65 8.24 -15.05
CA THR A 378 27.03 8.74 -16.37
C THR A 378 28.54 8.78 -16.54
N ILE A 379 29.28 9.28 -15.55
CA ILE A 379 30.75 9.30 -15.59
C ILE A 379 31.31 7.88 -15.69
N LEU A 380 30.78 6.95 -14.90
CA LEU A 380 31.20 5.55 -14.95
C LEU A 380 30.87 4.88 -16.28
N TRP A 381 29.67 5.16 -16.82
CA TRP A 381 29.27 4.65 -18.13
C TRP A 381 30.15 5.19 -19.25
N TYR A 382 30.49 6.49 -19.21
CA TYR A 382 31.42 7.08 -20.17
C TYR A 382 32.77 6.38 -20.13
N TRP A 383 33.37 6.24 -18.95
CA TRP A 383 34.66 5.57 -18.79
C TRP A 383 34.63 4.10 -19.27
N TYR A 384 33.51 3.39 -19.05
CA TYR A 384 33.33 2.02 -19.54
C TYR A 384 33.13 1.93 -21.06
N SER A 385 32.57 2.96 -21.70
CA SER A 385 32.16 2.94 -23.12
C SER A 385 33.04 3.76 -24.05
N GLU A 386 33.95 4.59 -23.54
CA GLU A 386 34.84 5.44 -24.33
C GLU A 386 35.68 4.62 -25.32
N ASP A 387 36.31 3.56 -24.83
CA ASP A 387 37.16 2.64 -25.61
C ASP A 387 36.37 1.82 -26.65
N LEU A 388 35.04 1.74 -26.55
CA LEU A 388 34.20 1.13 -27.59
C LEU A 388 34.19 1.99 -28.86
N VAL A 389 34.30 3.31 -28.69
CA VAL A 389 34.27 4.31 -29.78
C VAL A 389 35.67 4.58 -30.32
N SER A 390 36.69 4.59 -29.46
CA SER A 390 38.09 4.88 -29.84
C SER A 390 38.92 3.62 -30.19
N GLY A 391 38.54 2.43 -29.69
CA GLY A 391 39.33 1.20 -29.78
C GLY A 391 38.98 0.28 -30.97
N ASN A 392 40.02 -0.18 -31.70
CA ASN A 392 39.89 -1.11 -32.83
C ASN A 392 40.01 -2.61 -32.47
N SER A 393 40.26 -2.96 -31.20
CA SER A 393 40.49 -4.36 -30.82
C SER A 393 39.18 -5.16 -30.68
N PHE A 394 39.05 -6.26 -31.42
CA PHE A 394 37.93 -7.20 -31.30
C PHE A 394 37.81 -7.80 -29.88
N LEU A 395 38.93 -8.09 -29.22
CA LEU A 395 38.94 -8.65 -27.86
C LEU A 395 38.32 -7.67 -26.84
N PHE A 396 38.57 -6.37 -27.01
CA PHE A 396 37.95 -5.35 -26.16
C PHE A 396 36.44 -5.28 -26.36
N LYS A 397 35.98 -5.29 -27.62
CA LYS A 397 34.54 -5.31 -27.95
C LYS A 397 33.85 -6.55 -27.36
N LEU A 398 34.50 -7.71 -27.44
CA LEU A 398 33.98 -8.94 -26.84
C LEU A 398 33.89 -8.84 -25.31
N GLN A 399 34.94 -8.34 -24.64
CA GLN A 399 34.92 -8.11 -23.19
C GLN A 399 33.83 -7.12 -22.79
N PHE A 400 33.66 -6.02 -23.52
CA PHE A 400 32.61 -5.04 -23.29
C PHE A 400 31.22 -5.69 -23.30
N PHE A 401 30.88 -6.48 -24.32
CA PHE A 401 29.57 -7.11 -24.39
C PHE A 401 29.37 -8.24 -23.35
N LEU A 402 30.44 -8.96 -22.99
CA LEU A 402 30.38 -9.99 -21.95
C LEU A 402 30.10 -9.39 -20.56
N PHE A 403 30.74 -8.28 -20.21
CA PHE A 403 30.54 -7.60 -18.93
C PHE A 403 29.36 -6.62 -18.91
N PHE A 404 28.80 -6.27 -20.08
CA PHE A 404 27.72 -5.29 -20.20
C PHE A 404 26.52 -5.55 -19.26
N PRO A 405 25.99 -6.78 -19.13
CA PRO A 405 24.90 -7.05 -18.19
C PRO A 405 25.29 -6.79 -16.72
N ILE A 406 26.51 -7.16 -16.33
CA ILE A 406 27.03 -6.97 -14.97
C ILE A 406 27.23 -5.48 -14.69
N VAL A 407 27.75 -4.74 -15.67
CA VAL A 407 27.93 -3.29 -15.56
C VAL A 407 26.60 -2.57 -15.49
N LEU A 408 25.61 -2.92 -16.32
CA LEU A 408 24.26 -2.34 -16.23
C LEU A 408 23.64 -2.57 -14.85
N PHE A 409 23.76 -3.80 -14.34
CA PHE A 409 23.32 -4.14 -13.00
C PHE A 409 24.05 -3.28 -11.95
N GLY A 410 25.39 -3.23 -11.98
CA GLY A 410 26.19 -2.43 -11.05
C GLY A 410 25.84 -0.94 -11.10
N LEU A 411 25.69 -0.36 -12.29
CA LEU A 411 25.31 1.03 -12.50
C LEU A 411 23.93 1.34 -11.92
N SER A 412 22.95 0.43 -12.05
CA SER A 412 21.64 0.60 -11.42
C SER A 412 21.72 0.68 -9.88
N TYR A 413 22.61 -0.08 -9.25
CA TYR A 413 22.83 -0.03 -7.81
C TYR A 413 23.61 1.20 -7.38
N ILE A 414 24.59 1.63 -8.17
CA ILE A 414 25.32 2.89 -7.93
C ILE A 414 24.36 4.07 -8.00
N PHE A 415 23.44 4.08 -8.98
CA PHE A 415 22.36 5.06 -9.05
C PHE A 415 21.51 5.05 -7.79
N ALA A 416 21.05 3.86 -7.36
CA ALA A 416 20.22 3.71 -6.18
C ALA A 416 20.93 4.18 -4.91
N ILE A 417 22.19 3.79 -4.71
CA ILE A 417 23.03 4.22 -3.58
C ILE A 417 23.23 5.74 -3.60
N GLY A 418 23.48 6.32 -4.78
CA GLY A 418 23.54 7.77 -4.96
C GLY A 418 22.23 8.43 -4.49
N CYS A 419 21.08 7.94 -4.96
CA CYS A 419 19.79 8.50 -4.60
C CYS A 419 19.56 8.45 -3.10
N ILE A 420 19.90 7.33 -2.47
CA ILE A 420 19.79 7.13 -1.02
C ILE A 420 20.68 8.10 -0.25
N PHE A 421 21.94 8.27 -0.69
CA PHE A 421 22.89 9.17 -0.06
C PHE A 421 22.39 10.62 -0.08
N PHE A 422 21.96 11.11 -1.26
CA PHE A 422 21.47 12.48 -1.39
C PHE A 422 20.10 12.68 -0.73
N SER A 423 19.21 11.68 -0.76
CA SER A 423 17.98 11.69 0.04
C SER A 423 18.29 11.81 1.53
N LYS A 424 19.26 11.06 2.05
CA LYS A 424 19.65 11.11 3.47
C LYS A 424 20.25 12.46 3.83
N LEU A 425 21.10 13.03 2.96
CA LEU A 425 21.67 14.36 3.16
C LEU A 425 20.57 15.43 3.22
N LEU A 426 19.63 15.42 2.27
CA LEU A 426 18.53 16.38 2.23
C LEU A 426 17.59 16.21 3.44
N LEU A 427 17.33 14.96 3.85
CA LEU A 427 16.58 14.66 5.07
C LEU A 427 17.26 15.23 6.32
N LEU A 428 18.58 15.13 6.44
CA LEU A 428 19.33 15.75 7.54
C LEU A 428 19.14 17.27 7.55
N LEU A 429 19.26 17.93 6.40
CA LEU A 429 19.04 19.38 6.27
C LEU A 429 17.62 19.78 6.67
N VAL A 430 16.61 19.03 6.23
CA VAL A 430 15.20 19.27 6.61
C VAL A 430 15.00 19.09 8.11
N ASN A 431 15.61 18.07 8.72
CA ASN A 431 15.51 17.82 10.15
C ASN A 431 16.22 18.87 11.02
N LEU A 432 17.21 19.60 10.47
CA LEU A 432 17.80 20.77 11.14
C LEU A 432 16.80 21.94 11.22
N ILE A 433 15.90 22.07 10.24
CA ILE A 433 14.90 23.14 10.18
C ILE A 433 13.67 22.80 11.02
N HIS A 434 13.16 21.57 10.88
CA HIS A 434 11.99 21.08 11.60
C HIS A 434 12.09 19.58 11.86
N LYS A 435 12.32 19.23 13.14
CA LYS A 435 12.45 17.85 13.58
C LYS A 435 11.10 17.12 13.44
N PRO A 436 11.10 15.81 13.13
CA PRO A 436 9.89 15.01 13.19
C PRO A 436 9.41 14.94 14.65
N ILE A 437 8.11 15.16 14.88
CA ILE A 437 7.47 15.06 16.20
C ILE A 437 6.20 14.19 16.13
N THR A 438 5.90 13.50 17.23
CA THR A 438 4.64 12.76 17.44
C THR A 438 3.54 13.71 17.88
N GLY A 439 2.28 13.39 17.58
CA GLY A 439 1.13 14.19 17.99
C GLY A 439 -0.06 14.09 17.04
N ILE A 440 -1.01 15.00 17.23
CA ILE A 440 -2.21 15.16 16.41
C ILE A 440 -2.19 16.53 15.75
N PHE A 441 -1.94 16.55 14.45
CA PHE A 441 -1.77 17.78 13.66
C PHE A 441 -2.95 17.99 12.73
N LYS A 442 -3.16 19.21 12.22
CA LYS A 442 -4.12 19.44 11.15
C LYS A 442 -3.48 19.07 9.81
N ALA A 443 -4.13 18.19 9.04
CA ALA A 443 -3.74 17.76 7.71
C ALA A 443 -4.16 18.79 6.63
N GLU A 444 -3.79 20.06 6.83
CA GLU A 444 -4.18 21.19 5.97
C GLU A 444 -2.94 21.86 5.36
N ILE A 445 -3.03 22.28 4.09
CA ILE A 445 -1.95 23.03 3.43
C ILE A 445 -1.68 24.31 4.22
N GLY A 446 -0.40 24.60 4.48
CA GLY A 446 0.04 25.70 5.34
C GLY A 446 0.25 25.33 6.81
N ASN A 447 -0.23 24.17 7.29
CA ASN A 447 0.18 23.66 8.60
C ASN A 447 1.62 23.15 8.53
N THR A 448 2.50 23.71 9.37
CA THR A 448 3.95 23.43 9.31
C THR A 448 4.25 21.95 9.55
N ASP A 449 3.68 21.34 10.58
CA ASP A 449 3.98 19.94 10.91
C ASP A 449 3.56 18.97 9.81
N TYR A 450 2.36 19.19 9.25
CA TYR A 450 1.86 18.41 8.11
C TYR A 450 2.73 18.60 6.85
N GLU A 451 3.11 19.84 6.51
CA GLU A 451 3.95 20.08 5.33
C GLU A 451 5.35 19.47 5.45
N PHE A 452 5.97 19.55 6.63
CA PHE A 452 7.27 18.95 6.86
C PHE A 452 7.19 17.42 6.92
N TRP A 453 6.09 16.85 7.42
CA TRP A 453 5.84 15.41 7.35
C TRP A 453 5.73 14.95 5.88
N MET A 454 4.94 15.63 5.05
CA MET A 454 4.84 15.33 3.61
C MET A 454 6.20 15.41 2.92
N LEU A 455 6.97 16.47 3.18
CA LEU A 455 8.31 16.65 2.62
C LEU A 455 9.24 15.49 2.98
N ARG A 456 9.30 15.07 4.25
CA ARG A 456 10.14 13.94 4.69
C ARG A 456 9.72 12.63 4.05
N THR A 457 8.41 12.38 3.93
CA THR A 457 7.87 11.21 3.25
C THR A 457 8.37 11.16 1.80
N GLU A 458 8.28 12.27 1.05
CA GLU A 458 8.74 12.32 -0.35
C GLU A 458 10.25 12.09 -0.47
N ILE A 459 11.07 12.71 0.38
CA ILE A 459 12.54 12.56 0.31
C ILE A 459 12.96 11.09 0.46
N LYS A 460 12.32 10.35 1.37
CA LYS A 460 12.63 8.95 1.67
C LYS A 460 12.13 8.00 0.60
N LYS A 461 11.00 8.34 -0.03
CA LYS A 461 10.27 7.47 -0.94
C LYS A 461 11.14 6.96 -2.08
N ILE A 462 11.96 7.81 -2.70
CA ILE A 462 12.79 7.38 -3.83
C ILE A 462 13.81 6.32 -3.45
N GLY A 463 14.49 6.50 -2.30
CA GLY A 463 15.44 5.51 -1.79
C GLY A 463 14.76 4.21 -1.40
N LEU A 464 13.61 4.28 -0.72
CA LEU A 464 12.80 3.11 -0.36
C LEU A 464 12.34 2.36 -1.60
N TRP A 465 11.82 3.07 -2.61
CA TRP A 465 11.32 2.48 -3.84
C TRP A 465 12.41 1.73 -4.62
N LEU A 466 13.57 2.35 -4.80
CA LEU A 466 14.70 1.74 -5.51
C LEU A 466 15.19 0.47 -4.80
N MET A 467 15.36 0.53 -3.47
CA MET A 467 15.86 -0.62 -2.72
C MET A 467 14.83 -1.74 -2.54
N ARG A 468 13.54 -1.42 -2.46
CA ARG A 468 12.47 -2.42 -2.37
C ARG A 468 12.13 -3.06 -3.72
N SER A 469 12.56 -2.45 -4.81
CA SER A 469 12.52 -3.06 -6.15
C SER A 469 13.74 -3.97 -6.41
N SER A 470 14.66 -4.08 -5.44
CA SER A 470 15.83 -4.95 -5.53
C SER A 470 15.43 -6.43 -5.45
N PRO A 471 16.09 -7.33 -6.20
CA PRO A 471 15.99 -8.77 -6.00
C PRO A 471 16.57 -9.25 -4.64
N PHE A 472 17.27 -8.41 -3.89
CA PHE A 472 17.88 -8.78 -2.62
C PHE A 472 16.95 -8.45 -1.45
N PRO A 473 16.43 -9.46 -0.72
CA PRO A 473 15.39 -9.25 0.30
C PRO A 473 15.88 -8.62 1.61
N TRP A 474 17.16 -8.24 1.71
CA TRP A 474 17.76 -7.62 2.91
C TRP A 474 18.05 -6.13 2.73
N THR A 475 17.87 -5.60 1.52
CA THR A 475 18.12 -4.19 1.21
C THR A 475 17.10 -3.25 1.85
N ASP A 476 15.87 -3.74 2.03
CA ASP A 476 14.78 -3.10 2.74
C ASP A 476 15.15 -2.76 4.19
N VAL A 477 15.73 -3.71 4.94
CA VAL A 477 16.18 -3.53 6.32
C VAL A 477 17.21 -2.40 6.41
N ILE A 478 18.18 -2.37 5.48
CA ILE A 478 19.22 -1.33 5.44
C ILE A 478 18.59 0.05 5.22
N ILE A 479 17.68 0.17 4.25
CA ILE A 479 17.11 1.47 3.89
C ILE A 479 16.14 1.99 4.96
N PHE A 480 15.33 1.13 5.58
CA PHE A 480 14.46 1.51 6.69
C PHE A 480 15.28 2.01 7.88
N LYS A 481 16.34 1.29 8.23
CA LYS A 481 17.28 1.69 9.28
C LYS A 481 17.93 3.04 8.97
N LEU A 482 18.39 3.24 7.73
CA LEU A 482 19.01 4.49 7.32
C LEU A 482 18.03 5.67 7.40
N PHE A 483 16.75 5.47 7.11
CA PHE A 483 15.75 6.53 7.13
C PHE A 483 15.07 6.79 8.47
N GLY A 484 15.41 6.03 9.52
CA GLY A 484 15.04 6.35 10.90
C GLY A 484 14.22 5.31 11.63
N VAL A 485 13.99 4.14 11.02
CA VAL A 485 13.44 2.98 11.75
C VAL A 485 14.51 2.44 12.69
N ASN A 486 14.22 2.36 13.98
CA ASN A 486 15.16 1.77 14.94
C ASN A 486 15.05 0.26 14.87
N MET A 487 16.01 -0.40 14.22
CA MET A 487 16.05 -1.85 14.13
C MET A 487 17.47 -2.40 14.01
N ASP A 488 17.65 -3.65 14.40
CA ASP A 488 18.84 -4.43 14.07
C ASP A 488 18.72 -5.10 12.69
N THR A 489 19.67 -5.95 12.33
CA THR A 489 19.67 -6.69 11.05
C THR A 489 19.08 -8.09 11.17
N SER A 490 18.48 -8.44 12.32
CA SER A 490 17.94 -9.78 12.57
C SER A 490 16.42 -9.87 12.33
N SER A 491 15.76 -8.72 12.21
CA SER A 491 14.34 -8.63 11.87
C SER A 491 14.11 -8.61 10.35
N HIS A 492 12.98 -9.19 9.91
CA HIS A 492 12.63 -9.35 8.49
C HIS A 492 11.32 -8.65 8.14
N LEU A 493 11.30 -7.90 7.02
CA LEU A 493 10.15 -7.15 6.52
C LEU A 493 9.76 -7.59 5.10
N SER A 494 9.33 -8.84 4.94
CA SER A 494 8.97 -9.40 3.64
C SER A 494 7.84 -8.62 2.97
N ASP A 495 8.12 -7.82 1.94
CA ASP A 495 7.16 -6.99 1.19
C ASP A 495 6.10 -6.29 2.07
N THR A 496 6.55 -5.78 3.21
CA THR A 496 5.69 -5.11 4.19
C THR A 496 5.49 -3.66 3.78
N TRP A 497 4.28 -3.13 3.89
CA TRP A 497 4.08 -1.68 3.86
C TRP A 497 4.47 -1.10 5.22
N CYS A 498 5.54 -0.32 5.29
CA CYS A 498 6.06 0.16 6.56
C CYS A 498 6.40 1.65 6.43
N ASP A 499 5.96 2.46 7.39
CA ASP A 499 6.47 3.82 7.51
C ASP A 499 7.97 3.82 7.81
N ALA A 500 8.64 4.91 7.46
CA ALA A 500 10.08 5.07 7.68
C ALA A 500 10.40 6.09 8.80
N GLU A 501 9.44 6.36 9.68
CA GLU A 501 9.56 7.22 10.87
C GLU A 501 8.84 6.57 12.05
N PHE A 502 9.27 6.87 13.28
CA PHE A 502 8.58 6.48 14.52
C PHE A 502 8.25 4.99 14.65
N ILE A 503 9.12 4.12 14.14
CA ILE A 503 8.99 2.67 14.29
C ILE A 503 10.24 2.11 14.96
N LYS A 504 10.02 1.26 15.96
CA LYS A 504 11.08 0.59 16.72
C LYS A 504 10.84 -0.92 16.68
N PHE A 505 11.80 -1.65 16.14
CA PHE A 505 11.83 -3.11 16.18
C PHE A 505 12.92 -3.59 17.14
N GLY A 506 12.55 -4.50 18.03
CA GLY A 506 13.47 -5.39 18.72
C GLY A 506 14.13 -6.38 17.76
N ARG A 507 14.78 -7.38 18.35
CA ARG A 507 15.57 -8.39 17.65
C ARG A 507 14.67 -9.52 17.15
N LYS A 508 14.99 -10.03 15.97
CA LYS A 508 14.40 -11.25 15.37
C LYS A 508 12.88 -11.18 15.22
N ASN A 509 12.37 -10.00 14.87
CA ASN A 509 10.96 -9.83 14.54
C ASN A 509 10.70 -10.35 13.13
N LEU A 510 9.57 -11.04 12.97
CA LEU A 510 9.13 -11.58 11.68
C LEU A 510 7.85 -10.87 11.25
N ILE A 511 7.95 -10.03 10.22
CA ILE A 511 6.80 -9.35 9.65
C ILE A 511 6.38 -10.04 8.35
N GLY A 512 5.15 -10.54 8.33
CA GLY A 512 4.57 -11.31 7.25
C GLY A 512 4.27 -10.47 6.01
N GLN A 513 4.18 -11.16 4.87
CA GLN A 513 3.99 -10.54 3.56
C GLN A 513 2.76 -9.63 3.51
N GLY A 514 2.96 -8.42 2.98
CA GLY A 514 1.89 -7.47 2.77
C GLY A 514 1.24 -7.00 4.07
N ALA A 515 1.87 -7.16 5.25
CA ALA A 515 1.42 -6.46 6.44
C ALA A 515 1.61 -4.93 6.27
N THR A 516 0.82 -4.13 6.99
CA THR A 516 0.90 -2.66 6.97
C THR A 516 1.20 -2.14 8.37
N ILE A 517 2.33 -1.45 8.52
CA ILE A 517 2.81 -0.84 9.75
C ILE A 517 2.77 0.67 9.59
N MET A 518 1.87 1.31 10.31
CA MET A 518 1.60 2.73 10.23
C MET A 518 2.03 3.42 11.52
N SER A 519 3.02 4.29 11.42
CA SER A 519 3.36 5.27 12.45
C SER A 519 2.52 6.53 12.36
N SER A 520 1.90 6.73 11.19
CA SER A 520 1.06 7.87 10.92
C SER A 520 -0.19 7.51 10.14
N MET A 521 -1.28 8.20 10.43
CA MET A 521 -2.53 8.07 9.69
C MET A 521 -3.30 9.38 9.73
N VAL A 522 -3.88 9.77 8.62
CA VAL A 522 -4.84 10.88 8.59
C VAL A 522 -6.23 10.32 8.84
N VAL A 523 -6.96 10.98 9.71
CA VAL A 523 -8.35 10.71 10.06
C VAL A 523 -9.09 12.03 10.00
N GLY A 524 -9.88 12.24 8.95
CA GLY A 524 -10.52 13.52 8.70
C GLY A 524 -9.52 14.59 8.37
N LYS A 525 -9.61 15.72 9.06
CA LYS A 525 -8.65 16.81 8.91
C LYS A 525 -7.43 16.67 9.82
N TYR A 526 -7.26 15.53 10.50
CA TYR A 526 -6.20 15.33 11.48
C TYR A 526 -5.19 14.30 11.03
N LEU A 527 -3.91 14.66 11.09
CA LEU A 527 -2.77 13.76 10.96
C LEU A 527 -2.38 13.27 12.35
N LEU A 528 -2.50 11.98 12.59
CA LEU A 528 -2.04 11.30 13.79
C LEU A 528 -0.64 10.75 13.53
N ILE A 529 0.32 11.03 14.40
CA ILE A 529 1.68 10.48 14.34
C ILE A 529 2.02 9.94 15.74
N GLN A 530 2.38 8.67 15.83
CA GLN A 530 2.77 8.05 17.08
C GLN A 530 3.78 6.92 16.87
N ASP A 531 4.66 6.73 17.86
CA ASP A 531 5.58 5.60 17.90
C ASP A 531 4.86 4.25 17.83
N VAL A 532 5.36 3.34 16.99
CA VAL A 532 5.00 1.92 16.98
C VAL A 532 6.20 1.11 17.47
N ILE A 533 5.97 0.27 18.47
CA ILE A 533 7.03 -0.47 19.16
C ILE A 533 6.76 -1.97 19.08
N PHE A 534 7.71 -2.69 18.51
CA PHE A 534 7.77 -4.15 18.52
C PHE A 534 8.94 -4.54 19.42
N ASP A 535 8.70 -5.29 20.48
CA ASP A 535 9.74 -5.87 21.33
C ASP A 535 10.46 -7.03 20.60
N ASP A 536 11.34 -7.77 21.28
CA ASP A 536 12.06 -8.91 20.72
C ASP A 536 11.13 -10.09 20.36
N TYR A 537 11.45 -10.82 19.29
CA TYR A 537 10.79 -12.06 18.87
C TYR A 537 9.29 -11.93 18.57
N VAL A 538 8.84 -10.74 18.17
CA VAL A 538 7.47 -10.50 17.75
C VAL A 538 7.22 -11.05 16.35
N MET A 539 6.07 -11.69 16.16
CA MET A 539 5.61 -12.17 14.86
C MET A 539 4.33 -11.45 14.44
N VAL A 540 4.32 -10.87 13.24
CA VAL A 540 3.15 -10.26 12.62
C VAL A 540 2.77 -11.09 11.41
N GLY A 541 1.55 -11.63 11.40
CA GLY A 541 1.03 -12.41 10.30
C GLY A 541 0.85 -11.57 9.03
N GLY A 542 0.86 -12.23 7.87
CA GLY A 542 0.66 -11.57 6.58
C GLY A 542 -0.65 -10.80 6.53
N HIS A 543 -0.65 -9.66 5.84
CA HIS A 543 -1.80 -8.75 5.71
C HIS A 543 -2.39 -8.23 7.03
N ALA A 544 -1.65 -8.31 8.14
CA ALA A 544 -2.07 -7.64 9.38
C ALA A 544 -1.83 -6.12 9.30
N ILE A 545 -2.62 -5.35 10.04
CA ILE A 545 -2.53 -3.89 10.11
C ILE A 545 -2.13 -3.48 11.52
N ILE A 546 -1.03 -2.75 11.63
CA ILE A 546 -0.51 -2.19 12.88
C ILE A 546 -0.75 -0.68 12.85
N ALA A 547 -1.70 -0.22 13.65
CA ALA A 547 -2.08 1.18 13.76
C ALA A 547 -1.05 2.02 14.56
N PRO A 548 -1.03 3.36 14.39
CA PRO A 548 -0.13 4.23 15.15
C PRO A 548 -0.31 4.08 16.66
N GLY A 549 0.79 4.13 17.40
CA GLY A 549 0.78 3.96 18.85
C GLY A 549 0.74 2.52 19.36
N THR A 550 0.75 1.53 18.46
CA THR A 550 0.71 0.14 18.88
C THR A 550 2.03 -0.25 19.58
N ILE A 551 1.94 -0.88 20.74
CA ILE A 551 3.07 -1.49 21.47
C ILE A 551 2.84 -2.99 21.54
N ILE A 552 3.79 -3.78 21.06
CA ILE A 552 3.69 -5.24 20.99
C ILE A 552 4.79 -5.85 21.85
N GLY A 553 4.37 -6.50 22.94
CA GLY A 553 5.27 -7.13 23.90
C GLY A 553 6.07 -8.30 23.34
N LYS A 554 7.17 -8.62 24.00
CA LYS A 554 8.11 -9.69 23.63
C LYS A 554 7.42 -11.01 23.36
N GLU A 555 7.86 -11.74 22.34
CA GLU A 555 7.36 -13.08 21.99
C GLU A 555 5.85 -13.12 21.67
N SER A 556 5.23 -11.97 21.36
CA SER A 556 3.82 -11.94 20.99
C SER A 556 3.60 -12.15 19.50
N VAL A 557 2.44 -12.70 19.16
CA VAL A 557 2.05 -13.05 17.79
C VAL A 557 0.78 -12.31 17.44
N ILE A 558 0.77 -11.57 16.34
CA ILE A 558 -0.44 -11.02 15.73
C ILE A 558 -0.79 -11.92 14.55
N GLY A 559 -1.95 -12.57 14.59
CA GLY A 559 -2.37 -13.46 13.50
C GLY A 559 -2.63 -12.71 12.20
N ALA A 560 -2.52 -13.44 11.07
CA ALA A 560 -2.76 -12.87 9.74
C ALA A 560 -4.14 -12.20 9.63
N ILE A 561 -4.23 -11.11 8.85
CA ILE A 561 -5.47 -10.34 8.62
C ILE A 561 -6.03 -9.69 9.91
N SER A 562 -5.27 -9.65 11.01
CA SER A 562 -5.67 -8.93 12.22
C SER A 562 -5.37 -7.44 12.10
N SER A 563 -6.10 -6.59 12.83
CA SER A 563 -5.84 -5.14 12.87
C SER A 563 -5.79 -4.66 14.30
N THR A 564 -4.74 -3.92 14.67
CA THR A 564 -4.72 -3.20 15.95
C THR A 564 -5.51 -1.90 15.87
N THR A 565 -5.89 -1.36 17.02
CA THR A 565 -6.47 -0.02 17.16
C THR A 565 -5.37 1.00 17.50
N TYR A 566 -5.69 2.28 17.34
CA TYR A 566 -4.80 3.37 17.75
C TYR A 566 -4.40 3.22 19.22
N ASN A 567 -3.11 3.40 19.55
CA ASN A 567 -2.55 3.26 20.90
C ASN A 567 -2.77 1.88 21.58
N GLN A 568 -2.98 0.81 20.82
CA GLN A 568 -3.21 -0.51 21.42
C GLN A 568 -1.93 -1.10 22.02
N VAL A 569 -2.01 -1.62 23.25
CA VAL A 569 -0.92 -2.36 23.89
C VAL A 569 -1.24 -3.86 23.90
N LEU A 570 -0.28 -4.66 23.45
CA LEU A 570 -0.37 -6.11 23.38
C LEU A 570 0.65 -6.71 24.37
N ASP A 571 0.16 -7.53 25.29
CA ASP A 571 0.94 -8.14 26.36
C ASP A 571 1.97 -9.13 25.80
N PRO A 572 3.15 -9.27 26.43
CA PRO A 572 4.18 -10.23 26.04
C PRO A 572 3.72 -11.70 26.11
N GLY A 573 4.21 -12.54 25.21
CA GLY A 573 3.96 -13.98 25.20
C GLY A 573 2.52 -14.36 24.87
N TRP A 574 1.78 -13.52 24.15
CA TRP A 574 0.38 -13.78 23.77
C TRP A 574 0.17 -13.77 22.27
N VAL A 575 -0.77 -14.62 21.83
CA VAL A 575 -1.32 -14.63 20.48
C VAL A 575 -2.56 -13.75 20.45
N TYR A 576 -2.56 -12.79 19.53
CA TYR A 576 -3.66 -11.88 19.24
C TYR A 576 -4.27 -12.21 17.88
N PHE A 577 -5.59 -12.09 17.76
CA PHE A 577 -6.29 -12.31 16.50
C PHE A 577 -7.53 -11.42 16.40
N GLY A 578 -7.88 -11.00 15.18
CA GLY A 578 -9.12 -10.30 14.87
C GLY A 578 -8.95 -8.81 14.57
N PHE A 579 -10.08 -8.14 14.36
CA PHE A 579 -10.18 -6.72 14.02
C PHE A 579 -11.32 -6.08 14.86
N PRO A 580 -11.02 -5.41 15.98
CA PRO A 580 -9.68 -5.17 16.53
C PRO A 580 -9.02 -6.45 17.07
N ALA A 581 -7.70 -6.45 17.13
CA ALA A 581 -6.91 -7.57 17.63
C ALA A 581 -7.23 -7.81 19.10
N ILE A 582 -7.73 -8.99 19.44
CA ILE A 582 -8.02 -9.38 20.83
C ILE A 582 -7.10 -10.51 21.26
N LYS A 583 -6.83 -10.56 22.57
CA LYS A 583 -6.02 -11.60 23.19
C LYS A 583 -6.73 -12.96 23.02
N LEU A 584 -6.08 -13.91 22.37
CA LEU A 584 -6.65 -15.22 22.03
C LEU A 584 -6.17 -16.33 22.95
N LYS A 585 -4.86 -16.52 23.05
CA LYS A 585 -4.21 -17.55 23.88
C LYS A 585 -2.75 -17.22 24.14
N GLU A 586 -2.15 -17.82 25.16
CA GLU A 586 -0.71 -17.71 25.41
C GLU A 586 0.09 -18.30 24.22
N ASN A 587 1.22 -17.69 23.91
CA ASN A 587 2.15 -18.17 22.90
C ASN A 587 3.01 -19.30 23.47
N LYS A 588 2.48 -20.52 23.41
CA LYS A 588 3.18 -21.76 23.77
C LYS A 588 3.66 -22.56 22.57
N TYR A 589 3.68 -21.96 21.37
CA TYR A 589 4.03 -22.69 20.14
C TYR A 589 5.44 -23.31 20.18
N ALA A 590 6.38 -22.70 20.92
CA ALA A 590 7.71 -23.27 21.13
C ALA A 590 7.74 -24.48 22.09
N GLU A 591 6.72 -24.60 22.96
CA GLU A 591 6.55 -25.69 23.94
C GLU A 591 5.72 -26.86 23.38
N GLU A 592 5.05 -26.67 22.25
CA GLU A 592 4.21 -27.71 21.62
C GLU A 592 5.06 -28.94 21.22
N ARG A 593 4.54 -30.14 21.52
CA ARG A 593 5.15 -31.43 21.13
C ARG A 593 5.40 -31.44 19.62
N ARG A 594 6.64 -31.72 19.22
CA ARG A 594 7.04 -31.71 17.79
C ARG A 594 6.66 -32.97 17.02
N ASP A 595 6.40 -34.06 17.72
CA ASP A 595 6.04 -35.38 17.21
C ASP A 595 4.51 -35.60 17.19
N ILE A 596 3.76 -34.78 17.94
CA ILE A 596 2.30 -34.84 18.04
C ILE A 596 1.70 -33.68 17.24
N ILE A 597 0.83 -34.02 16.29
CA ILE A 597 -0.07 -33.06 15.65
C ILE A 597 -1.48 -33.27 16.18
N VAL A 598 -2.06 -32.22 16.75
CA VAL A 598 -3.50 -32.16 17.04
C VAL A 598 -4.21 -31.80 15.74
N LYS A 599 -4.83 -32.79 15.12
CA LYS A 599 -5.70 -32.58 13.97
C LYS A 599 -7.11 -32.24 14.47
N ARG A 600 -7.77 -31.32 13.76
CA ARG A 600 -9.17 -30.99 13.99
C ARG A 600 -9.96 -31.35 12.74
N GLN A 601 -10.89 -32.29 12.86
CA GLN A 601 -11.97 -32.39 11.90
C GLN A 601 -12.90 -31.19 12.14
N VAL A 602 -12.89 -30.26 11.20
CA VAL A 602 -13.58 -28.98 11.34
C VAL A 602 -15.10 -29.20 11.38
N ASP A 603 -15.63 -30.02 10.46
CA ASP A 603 -17.07 -30.24 10.32
C ASP A 603 -17.67 -31.05 11.48
N GLU A 604 -16.94 -32.05 11.96
CA GLU A 604 -17.34 -32.82 13.14
C GLU A 604 -17.00 -32.10 14.46
N ALA A 605 -16.31 -30.96 14.39
CA ALA A 605 -15.72 -30.25 15.52
C ALA A 605 -14.84 -31.13 16.45
N LYS A 606 -14.42 -32.31 16.00
CA LYS A 606 -13.62 -33.26 16.77
C LYS A 606 -12.14 -32.97 16.65
N LYS A 607 -11.42 -33.10 17.76
CA LYS A 607 -9.96 -33.07 17.80
C LYS A 607 -9.44 -34.48 18.03
N TYR A 608 -8.42 -34.87 17.29
CA TYR A 608 -7.71 -36.12 17.48
C TYR A 608 -6.22 -35.90 17.28
N THR A 609 -5.43 -36.71 17.95
CA THR A 609 -3.97 -36.61 17.93
C THR A 609 -3.39 -37.66 17.00
N THR A 610 -2.39 -37.29 16.22
CA THR A 610 -1.60 -38.22 15.41
C THR A 610 -0.12 -38.01 15.69
N THR A 611 0.63 -39.10 15.76
CA THR A 611 2.09 -39.04 15.89
C THR A 611 2.72 -39.03 14.50
N HIS A 612 3.77 -38.24 14.30
CA HIS A 612 4.53 -38.21 13.05
C HIS A 612 6.03 -38.18 13.34
N GLU A 613 6.81 -38.58 12.34
CA GLU A 613 8.26 -38.44 12.40
C GLU A 613 8.62 -36.95 12.35
N VAL A 614 9.48 -36.51 13.26
CA VAL A 614 10.03 -35.15 13.20
C VAL A 614 11.11 -35.12 12.13
N ASN A 615 10.93 -34.26 11.13
CA ASN A 615 11.91 -34.11 10.05
C ASN A 615 13.16 -33.38 10.57
N ILE A 616 14.15 -34.15 11.01
CA ILE A 616 15.43 -33.66 11.50
C ILE A 616 16.58 -34.55 10.98
N ASP A 617 17.76 -33.95 10.81
CA ASP A 617 18.99 -34.66 10.45
C ASP A 617 19.21 -35.87 11.37
N LYS A 618 19.68 -36.99 10.80
CA LYS A 618 19.80 -38.27 11.52
C LYS A 618 20.66 -38.17 12.77
N ASP A 619 21.73 -37.38 12.72
CA ASP A 619 22.69 -37.12 13.80
C ASP A 619 22.15 -36.21 14.92
N LYS A 620 20.96 -35.62 14.74
CA LYS A 620 20.33 -34.72 15.72
C LYS A 620 19.02 -35.26 16.28
N ARG A 621 18.61 -36.48 15.91
CA ARG A 621 17.36 -37.11 16.38
C ARG A 621 17.33 -37.23 17.90
N ASP A 622 18.47 -37.52 18.51
CA ASP A 622 18.64 -37.67 19.97
C ASP A 622 18.39 -36.37 20.75
N LEU A 623 18.37 -35.21 20.09
CA LEU A 623 18.07 -33.91 20.71
C LEU A 623 16.56 -33.68 20.88
N ILE A 624 15.72 -34.55 20.33
CA ILE A 624 14.26 -34.45 20.41
C ILE A 624 13.74 -35.49 21.40
N LYS A 625 13.29 -35.05 22.57
CA LYS A 625 12.62 -35.91 23.54
C LYS A 625 11.36 -36.51 22.91
N THR A 626 11.31 -37.83 22.80
CA THR A 626 10.10 -38.57 22.37
C THR A 626 9.44 -39.27 23.56
N GLU A 627 8.19 -39.73 23.40
CA GLU A 627 7.34 -40.24 24.49
C GLU A 627 7.94 -41.41 25.31
N LYS A 628 8.92 -42.15 24.75
CA LYS A 628 9.64 -43.20 25.47
C LYS A 628 10.55 -42.65 26.57
N GLU A 629 11.20 -41.51 26.34
CA GLU A 629 12.25 -41.00 27.22
C GLU A 629 11.70 -40.15 28.37
N MET A 630 10.50 -39.57 28.24
CA MET A 630 9.85 -38.79 29.30
C MET A 630 9.07 -39.64 30.32
N LYS A 631 8.79 -40.91 30.03
CA LYS A 631 8.21 -41.83 31.03
C LYS A 631 9.28 -42.48 31.93
N GLU A 632 10.55 -42.36 31.56
CA GLU A 632 11.71 -42.87 32.30
C GLU A 632 12.48 -41.77 33.06
N SER A 633 12.03 -40.50 32.97
CA SER A 633 12.55 -39.34 33.72
C SER A 633 11.50 -38.79 34.67
#